data_AF-A0A968P441-F1
#
_entry.id   AF-A0A968P441-F1
#
_cell.length_a   1.000
_cell.length_b   1.000
_cell.length_c   1.000
_cell.angle_alpha   90.00
_cell.angle_beta   90.00
_cell.angle_gamma   90.00
#
_symmetry.space_group_name_H-M   'P 1'
#
loop_
_entity.id
_entity.type
_entity.pdbx_description
1 polymer ?
#
loop_
_entity_poly.entity_id
_entity_poly.type
_entity_poly.pdbx_seq_one_letter_code
_entity_poly.pdbx_strand_id
1 'polypeptide(L)'
;MLGIGETPEELRQTLREVRAAGVEVLTLGQYLQPTPEHLPVDRFVHPDEFAEHKAFALALGFAHCESGPLVRSSYHAHEHVGGALRGEEPGLVTATVG
;
A
#
# COMPACT_ATOMS: atom_id res chain seq x y z
N MET A 1 -1.50 4.71 3.69
CA MET A 1 -1.00 5.54 4.77
C MET A 1 -1.29 4.85 6.08
N LEU A 2 -0.23 4.54 6.83
CA LEU A 2 -0.28 3.96 8.17
C LEU A 2 0.11 5.02 9.20
N GLY A 3 -0.29 4.85 10.45
CA GLY A 3 0.06 5.74 11.56
C GLY A 3 -0.98 6.83 11.85
N ILE A 4 -2.25 6.58 11.54
CA ILE A 4 -3.38 7.50 11.81
C ILE A 4 -4.38 6.92 12.83
N GLY A 5 -4.01 5.84 13.52
CA GLY A 5 -4.81 5.19 14.56
C GLY A 5 -5.41 3.85 14.11
N GLU A 6 -5.01 3.32 12.95
CA GLU A 6 -5.43 2.01 12.48
C GLU A 6 -4.88 0.87 13.33
N THR A 7 -5.69 -0.15 13.59
CA THR A 7 -5.23 -1.39 14.22
C THR A 7 -4.68 -2.40 13.19
N PRO A 8 -3.81 -3.34 13.60
CA PRO A 8 -3.33 -4.39 12.71
C PRO A 8 -4.45 -5.28 12.13
N GLU A 9 -5.55 -5.47 12.85
CA GLU A 9 -6.68 -6.29 12.36
C GLU A 9 -7.48 -5.54 11.29
N GLU A 10 -7.77 -4.25 11.51
CA GLU A 10 -8.42 -3.40 10.50
C GLU A 10 -7.59 -3.35 9.22
N LEU A 11 -6.27 -3.14 9.35
CA LEU A 11 -5.36 -3.13 8.20
C LEU A 11 -5.42 -4.46 7.44
N ARG A 12 -5.32 -5.61 8.13
CA ARG A 12 -5.38 -6.93 7.50
C ARG A 12 -6.72 -7.16 6.80
N GLN A 13 -7.81 -6.72 7.41
CA GLN A 13 -9.14 -6.82 6.81
C GLN A 13 -9.24 -5.96 5.54
N THR A 14 -8.78 -4.71 5.59
CA THR A 14 -8.75 -3.84 4.43
C THR A 14 -7.91 -4.43 3.30
N LEU A 15 -6.75 -5.03 3.60
CA LEU A 15 -5.92 -5.66 2.58
C LEU A 15 -6.62 -6.84 1.87
N ARG A 16 -7.43 -7.62 2.60
CA ARG A 16 -8.25 -8.70 2.01
C ARG A 16 -9.32 -8.13 1.09
N GLU A 17 -10.01 -7.08 1.52
CA GLU A 17 -11.07 -6.43 0.75
C GLU A 17 -10.52 -5.76 -0.52
N VAL A 18 -9.40 -5.05 -0.40
CA VAL A 18 -8.68 -4.45 -1.53
C VAL A 18 -8.26 -5.54 -2.52
N ARG A 19 -7.73 -6.67 -2.03
CA ARG A 19 -7.39 -7.78 -2.92
C ARG A 19 -8.63 -8.37 -3.59
N ALA A 20 -9.71 -8.58 -2.86
CA ALA A 20 -10.97 -9.10 -3.37
C ALA A 20 -11.60 -8.18 -4.44
N ALA A 21 -11.33 -6.87 -4.37
CA ALA A 21 -11.72 -5.90 -5.39
C ALA A 21 -10.88 -5.98 -6.69
N GLY A 22 -9.90 -6.89 -6.78
CA GLY A 22 -9.10 -7.10 -7.98
C GLY A 22 -7.83 -6.25 -8.07
N VAL A 23 -7.46 -5.55 -7.00
CA VAL A 23 -6.23 -4.74 -6.96
C VAL A 23 -5.00 -5.63 -7.01
N GLU A 24 -4.06 -5.29 -7.89
CA GLU A 24 -2.83 -6.06 -8.12
C GLU A 24 -1.59 -5.37 -7.52
N VAL A 25 -1.58 -4.04 -7.46
CA VAL A 25 -0.45 -3.24 -6.97
C VAL A 25 -0.84 -2.46 -5.71
N LEU A 26 -0.06 -2.63 -4.65
CA LEU A 26 -0.30 -2.01 -3.35
C LEU A 26 0.90 -1.16 -2.92
N THR A 27 0.63 0.02 -2.34
CA THR A 27 1.63 0.83 -1.67
C THR A 27 1.23 1.16 -0.23
N LEU A 28 2.11 0.86 0.73
CA LEU A 28 1.97 1.18 2.13
C LEU A 28 3.08 2.15 2.56
N GLY A 29 2.69 3.35 2.98
CA GLY A 29 3.61 4.40 3.41
C GLY A 29 3.20 5.03 4.74
N GLN A 30 4.14 5.69 5.41
CA GLN A 30 3.86 6.45 6.63
C GLN A 30 3.01 7.68 6.31
N TYR A 31 1.94 7.87 7.08
CA TYR A 31 1.23 9.13 7.15
C TYR A 31 2.13 10.20 7.76
N LEU A 32 2.38 11.26 7.00
CA LEU A 32 3.04 12.46 7.50
C LEU A 32 2.03 13.59 7.44
N GLN A 33 1.71 14.15 8.59
CA GLN A 33 0.80 15.27 8.72
C GLN A 33 1.34 16.46 7.90
N PRO A 34 0.60 16.96 6.88
CA PRO A 34 1.07 18.06 6.04
C PRO A 34 1.11 19.40 6.78
N THR A 35 0.06 19.68 7.56
CA THR A 35 -0.07 20.88 8.39
C THR A 35 -0.77 20.53 9.72
N PRO A 36 -0.63 21.36 10.77
CA PRO A 36 -1.25 21.09 12.09
C PRO A 36 -2.78 20.96 12.07
N GLU A 37 -3.45 21.43 11.02
CA GLU A 37 -4.90 21.34 10.84
C GLU A 37 -5.37 19.98 10.32
N HIS A 38 -4.46 19.16 9.80
CA HIS A 38 -4.77 17.79 9.37
C HIS A 38 -4.76 16.82 10.55
N LEU A 39 -5.27 15.60 10.34
CA LEU A 39 -5.22 14.53 11.33
C LEU A 39 -3.80 14.42 11.93
N PRO A 40 -3.66 14.34 13.26
CA PRO A 40 -2.36 14.14 13.88
C PRO A 40 -1.82 12.75 13.52
N VAL A 41 -0.49 12.64 13.47
CA VAL A 41 0.15 11.33 13.42
C VAL A 41 -0.10 10.64 14.76
N ASP A 42 -0.75 9.48 14.72
CA ASP A 42 -0.98 8.65 15.91
C ASP A 42 0.32 7.93 16.31
N ARG A 43 0.99 7.32 15.33
CA ARG A 43 2.25 6.59 15.53
C ARG A 43 3.15 6.62 14.30
N PHE A 44 4.44 6.50 14.56
CA PHE A 44 5.43 6.19 13.53
C PHE A 44 5.62 4.68 13.49
N VAL A 45 5.19 4.07 12.39
CA VAL A 45 5.22 2.62 12.20
C VAL A 45 6.65 2.12 12.05
N HIS A 46 7.01 1.05 12.75
CA HIS A 46 8.37 0.52 12.69
C HIS A 46 8.65 -0.10 11.30
N PRO A 47 9.89 0.00 10.76
CA PRO A 47 10.25 -0.65 9.50
C PRO A 47 9.92 -2.14 9.44
N ASP A 48 10.03 -2.84 10.57
CA ASP A 48 9.69 -4.28 10.65
C ASP A 48 8.19 -4.53 10.42
N GLU A 49 7.31 -3.68 10.96
CA GLU A 49 5.87 -3.79 10.72
C GLU A 49 5.55 -3.58 9.23
N PHE A 50 6.23 -2.65 8.56
CA PHE A 50 6.10 -2.50 7.11
C PHE A 50 6.51 -3.77 6.36
N ALA A 51 7.57 -4.45 6.81
CA ALA A 51 8.01 -5.72 6.23
C ALA A 51 6.98 -6.83 6.46
N GLU A 52 6.38 -6.90 7.64
CA GLU A 52 5.29 -7.84 7.97
C GLU A 52 4.05 -7.60 7.10
N HIS A 53 3.65 -6.35 6.91
CA HIS A 53 2.52 -5.99 6.05
C HIS A 53 2.78 -6.32 4.58
N LYS A 54 4.02 -6.10 4.10
CA LYS A 54 4.43 -6.50 2.75
C LYS A 54 4.32 -8.01 2.57
N ALA A 55 4.87 -8.80 3.50
CA ALA A 55 4.80 -10.24 3.46
C ALA A 55 3.35 -10.74 3.45
N PHE A 56 2.50 -10.14 4.29
CA PHE A 56 1.08 -10.47 4.33
C PHE A 56 0.35 -10.14 3.03
N ALA A 57 0.58 -8.96 2.45
CA ALA A 57 -0.01 -8.58 1.16
C ALA A 57 0.44 -9.52 0.03
N LEU A 58 1.73 -9.84 -0.07
CA LEU A 58 2.22 -10.79 -1.07
C LEU A 58 1.59 -12.19 -0.87
N ALA A 59 1.41 -12.64 0.37
CA ALA A 59 0.73 -13.90 0.66
C ALA A 59 -0.78 -13.88 0.30
N LEU A 60 -1.44 -12.71 0.32
CA LEU A 60 -2.82 -12.54 -0.17
C LEU A 60 -2.92 -12.58 -1.71
N GLY A 61 -1.80 -12.48 -2.42
CA GLY A 61 -1.76 -12.56 -3.88
C GLY A 61 -1.85 -11.20 -4.58
N PHE A 62 -1.38 -10.12 -3.95
CA PHE A 62 -1.01 -8.90 -4.67
C PHE A 62 0.21 -9.20 -5.57
N ALA A 63 0.19 -8.72 -6.82
CA ALA A 63 1.29 -8.90 -7.76
C ALA A 63 2.52 -8.08 -7.36
N HIS A 64 2.31 -6.87 -6.82
CA HIS A 64 3.38 -6.01 -6.32
C HIS A 64 2.96 -5.32 -5.03
N CYS A 65 3.91 -5.20 -4.09
CA CYS A 65 3.70 -4.46 -2.86
C CYS A 65 4.95 -3.65 -2.50
N GLU A 66 4.83 -2.33 -2.51
CA GLU A 66 5.81 -1.44 -1.87
C GLU A 66 5.35 -1.07 -0.47
N SER A 67 6.24 -1.21 0.50
CA SER A 67 5.91 -0.99 1.91
C SER A 67 7.10 -0.42 2.64
N GLY A 68 6.95 0.77 3.21
CA GLY A 68 8.01 1.40 3.99
C GLY A 68 7.71 2.86 4.36
N PRO A 69 8.44 3.44 5.34
CA PRO A 69 8.14 4.78 5.86
C PRO A 69 8.15 5.88 4.79
N LEU A 70 9.04 5.77 3.81
CA LEU A 70 9.22 6.79 2.75
C LEU A 70 8.50 6.45 1.44
N VAL A 71 7.71 5.37 1.40
CA VAL A 71 6.94 5.01 0.20
C VAL A 71 5.93 6.11 -0.09
N ARG A 72 5.96 6.57 -1.34
CA ARG A 72 5.01 7.54 -1.92
C ARG A 72 4.42 6.92 -3.17
N SER A 73 3.13 7.19 -3.43
CA SER A 73 2.40 6.61 -4.57
C SER A 73 3.00 6.96 -5.95
N SER A 74 3.83 8.01 -6.04
CA SER A 74 4.55 8.40 -7.25
C SER A 74 5.90 7.67 -7.45
N TYR A 75 6.39 6.95 -6.43
CA TYR A 75 7.64 6.20 -6.51
C TYR A 75 7.36 4.84 -7.19
N HIS A 76 7.96 4.61 -8.38
CA HIS A 76 7.85 3.41 -9.24
C HIS A 76 6.58 3.17 -10.09
N ALA A 77 5.64 4.12 -10.23
CA ALA A 77 4.53 3.94 -11.19
C ALA A 77 5.00 3.81 -12.66
N HIS A 78 6.21 4.29 -12.99
CA HIS A 78 6.78 4.30 -14.34
C HIS A 78 7.76 3.15 -14.63
N GLU A 79 8.16 2.35 -13.63
CA GLU A 79 9.19 1.30 -13.81
C GLU A 79 8.61 -0.11 -14.05
N HIS A 80 7.28 -0.25 -14.16
CA HIS A 80 6.64 -1.51 -14.55
C HIS A 80 6.21 -1.58 -16.03
N VAL A 81 6.60 -0.61 -16.86
CA VAL A 81 6.35 -0.66 -18.32
C VAL A 81 7.58 -1.26 -19.01
N GLY A 82 7.74 -2.58 -18.86
CA GLY A 82 8.95 -3.28 -19.28
C GLY A 82 8.73 -4.71 -19.75
N GLY A 83 7.73 -4.95 -20.62
CA GLY A 83 7.73 -6.10 -21.52
C GLY A 83 6.78 -7.25 -21.19
N ALA A 84 5.51 -7.11 -21.58
CA ALA A 84 4.70 -8.24 -22.05
C ALA A 84 3.66 -7.71 -23.06
N LEU A 85 3.71 -8.25 -24.27
CA LEU A 85 2.89 -7.85 -25.39
C LEU A 85 1.51 -8.53 -25.34
N ARG A 86 0.49 -7.76 -25.72
CA ARG A 86 -0.83 -8.13 -26.28
C ARG A 86 -1.87 -8.73 -25.33
N GLY A 87 -2.99 -8.00 -25.26
CA GLY A 87 -4.32 -8.55 -25.00
C GLY A 87 -4.83 -8.21 -23.61
N GLU A 88 -5.83 -7.32 -23.57
CA GLU A 88 -6.61 -6.92 -22.38
C GLU A 88 -5.79 -6.19 -21.31
N GLU A 89 -5.87 -4.87 -21.29
CA GLU A 89 -5.33 -4.03 -20.20
C GLU A 89 -6.05 -4.42 -18.89
N PRO A 90 -5.41 -5.12 -17.94
CA PRO A 90 -5.95 -5.14 -16.59
C PRO A 90 -5.74 -3.73 -16.07
N GLY A 91 -6.83 -3.02 -15.77
CA GLY A 91 -6.76 -1.67 -15.24
C GLY A 91 -5.81 -1.67 -14.06
N LEU A 92 -4.74 -0.86 -14.13
CA LEU A 92 -3.85 -0.62 -13.00
C LEU A 92 -4.67 0.04 -11.88
N VAL A 93 -5.29 -0.78 -11.03
CA VAL A 93 -5.96 -0.30 -9.83
C VAL A 93 -4.87 -0.21 -8.76
N THR A 94 -4.41 0.99 -8.50
CA THR A 94 -3.49 1.29 -7.39
C THR A 94 -4.33 1.72 -6.19
N ALA A 95 -4.26 0.99 -5.09
CA ALA A 95 -4.93 1.37 -3.85
C ALA A 95 -3.93 1.96 -2.86
N THR A 96 -4.24 3.16 -2.36
CA THR A 96 -3.61 3.70 -1.13
C THR A 96 -4.60 3.48 0.00
N VAL A 97 -4.29 2.56 0.92
CA VAL A 97 -5.09 2.35 2.13
C VAL A 97 -4.77 3.49 3.09
N GLY A 98 -5.58 4.53 3.21
CA GLY A 98 -5.33 5.67 4.10
C GLY A 98 -6.60 6.20 4.73
#